data_AF-A0A832IFP9-F1
#
_entry.id   AF-A0A832IFP9-F1
#
_cell.length_a   1.000
_cell.length_b   1.000
_cell.length_c   1.000
_cell.angle_alpha   90.00
_cell.angle_beta   90.00
_cell.angle_gamma   90.00
#
_symmetry.space_group_name_H-M   'P 1'
#
loop_
_entity.id
_entity.type
_entity.pdbx_description
1 polymer ?
#
loop_
_entity_poly.entity_id
_entity_poly.type
_entity_poly.pdbx_seq_one_letter_code
_entity_poly.pdbx_strand_id
1 'polypeptide(L)' 'RRIELAYEGHRYLDLKRFGRNLERDMLDCANLDNACEMLSTDPRFTLPVPLVELNANNLITQNPGY' A
#
# COMPACT_ATOMS: atom_id res chain seq x y z
N ARG A 1 14.02 -4.17 13.27
CA ARG A 1 12.79 -3.34 13.28
C ARG A 1 11.51 -4.15 13.04
N ARG A 2 11.40 -5.00 11.99
CA ARG A 2 10.13 -5.72 11.69
C ARG A 2 9.56 -6.60 12.81
N ILE A 3 10.42 -7.14 13.68
CA ILE A 3 10.02 -8.00 14.81
C ILE A 3 9.58 -7.12 15.99
N GLU A 4 10.40 -6.11 16.31
CA GLU A 4 10.15 -5.18 17.42
C GLU A 4 8.85 -4.39 17.26
N LEU A 5 8.58 -3.89 16.06
CA LEU A 5 7.44 -3.00 15.80
C LEU A 5 6.31 -3.68 15.02
N ALA A 6 6.08 -4.96 15.30
CA ALA A 6 4.99 -5.70 14.70
C ALA A 6 3.63 -5.09 15.12
N TYR A 7 2.68 -5.04 14.18
CA TYR A 7 1.32 -4.51 14.40
C TYR A 7 1.21 -3.00 14.68
N GLU A 8 2.27 -2.22 14.50
CA GLU A 8 2.29 -0.76 14.69
C GLU A 8 2.21 0.05 13.38
N GLY A 9 1.87 -0.59 12.26
CA GLY A 9 1.70 0.10 10.97
C GLY A 9 3.00 0.52 10.27
N HIS A 10 4.18 0.15 10.78
CA HIS A 10 5.45 0.57 10.18
C HIS A 10 5.87 -0.20 8.93
N ARG A 11 5.44 -1.46 8.79
CA ARG A 11 6.04 -2.39 7.81
C ARG A 11 5.84 -1.93 6.36
N TYR A 12 4.64 -1.50 5.98
CA TYR A 12 4.36 -1.11 4.59
C TYR A 12 5.10 0.19 4.20
N LEU A 13 5.25 1.14 5.14
CA LEU A 13 6.03 2.36 4.96
C LEU A 13 7.53 2.07 4.85
N ASP A 14 8.05 1.14 5.65
CA ASP A 14 9.44 0.68 5.55
C ASP A 14 9.70 0.05 4.17
N LEU A 15 8.82 -0.82 3.70
CA LEU A 15 8.95 -1.46 2.39
C LEU A 15 9.01 -0.42 1.26
N LYS A 16 8.07 0.53 1.24
CA LYS A 16 8.04 1.63 0.27
C LYS A 16 9.31 2.48 0.32
N ARG A 17 9.71 2.96 1.51
CA ARG A 17 10.85 3.90 1.63
C ARG A 17 12.17 3.26 1.19
N PHE A 18 12.30 1.95 1.38
CA PHE A 18 13.52 1.21 1.05
C PHE A 18 13.45 0.55 -0.33
N GLY A 19 12.42 0.81 -1.14
CA GLY A 19 12.27 0.25 -2.47
C GLY A 19 12.16 -1.28 -2.49
N ARG A 20 11.55 -1.87 -1.45
CA ARG A 20 11.40 -3.32 -1.30
C ARG A 20 9.99 -3.76 -1.64
N ASN A 21 9.87 -4.86 -2.38
CA ASN A 21 8.58 -5.46 -2.68
C ASN A 21 7.95 -6.01 -1.40
N LEU A 22 6.62 -6.02 -1.38
CA LEU A 22 5.87 -6.79 -0.42
C LEU A 22 5.71 -8.19 -0.99
N GLU A 23 6.20 -9.19 -0.25
CA GLU A 23 6.13 -10.61 -0.60
C GLU A 23 5.51 -11.34 0.58
N ARG A 24 4.47 -12.14 0.32
CA ARG A 24 3.74 -12.97 1.28
C ARG A 24 3.97 -14.44 0.95
N ASP A 25 3.93 -15.28 1.97
CA ASP A 25 3.88 -16.72 1.76
C ASP A 25 2.59 -17.09 1.03
N MET A 26 2.64 -18.14 0.21
CA MET A 26 1.47 -18.62 -0.55
C MET A 26 0.29 -18.93 0.38
N LEU A 27 0.56 -19.47 1.56
CA LEU A 27 -0.46 -19.79 2.56
C LEU A 27 -1.17 -18.53 3.10
N ASP A 28 -0.50 -17.38 3.09
CA ASP A 28 -1.06 -16.11 3.60
C ASP A 28 -1.92 -15.38 2.56
N CYS A 29 -1.73 -15.66 1.27
CA CYS A 29 -2.39 -14.94 0.16
C CYS A 29 -3.32 -15.80 -0.70
N ALA A 30 -3.39 -17.12 -0.48
CA ALA A 30 -4.21 -18.03 -1.30
C ALA A 30 -5.70 -17.61 -1.35
N ASN A 31 -6.23 -17.09 -0.24
CA ASN A 31 -7.63 -16.62 -0.14
C ASN A 31 -7.82 -15.14 -0.55
N LEU A 32 -6.76 -14.49 -1.05
CA LEU A 32 -6.75 -13.08 -1.44
C LEU A 32 -6.48 -12.95 -2.95
N ASP A 33 -7.10 -13.80 -3.77
CA ASP A 33 -6.89 -13.88 -5.23
C ASP A 33 -5.39 -14.00 -5.62
N ASN A 34 -4.61 -14.71 -4.80
CA ASN A 34 -3.16 -14.82 -4.95
C ASN A 34 -2.42 -13.48 -5.00
N ALA A 35 -2.90 -12.47 -4.27
CA ALA A 35 -2.21 -11.18 -4.08
C ALA A 35 -0.97 -11.32 -3.17
N CYS A 36 -0.04 -12.19 -3.55
CA CYS A 36 1.12 -12.57 -2.76
C CYS A 36 2.26 -11.55 -2.89
N GLU A 37 2.33 -10.85 -4.01
CA GLU A 37 3.35 -9.84 -4.28
C GLU A 37 2.72 -8.46 -4.56
N MET A 38 3.42 -7.40 -4.14
CA MET A 38 3.20 -6.04 -4.60
C MET A 38 4.55 -5.35 -4.79
N LEU A 39 4.82 -4.89 -6.01
CA LEU A 39 6.08 -4.22 -6.36
C LEU A 39 6.24 -2.93 -5.56
N SER A 40 7.48 -2.57 -5.20
CA SER A 40 7.76 -1.34 -4.44
C SER A 40 7.31 -0.05 -5.14
N THR A 41 7.11 -0.08 -6.45
CA THR A 41 6.62 1.01 -7.29
C THR A 41 5.09 1.04 -7.44
N ASP A 42 4.38 0.09 -6.85
CA ASP A 42 2.94 -0.01 -6.98
C ASP A 42 2.22 1.21 -6.35
N PRO A 43 1.28 1.85 -7.08
CA PRO A 43 0.59 3.05 -6.59
C PRO A 43 -0.23 2.79 -5.32
N ARG A 44 -0.62 1.53 -5.05
CA ARG A 44 -1.45 1.14 -3.89
C ARG A 44 -0.73 1.25 -2.54
N PHE A 45 0.57 1.54 -2.53
CA PHE A 45 1.28 2.02 -1.34
C PHE A 45 0.84 3.42 -0.87
N THR A 46 0.01 4.12 -1.65
CA THR A 46 -0.59 5.41 -1.30
C THR A 46 -2.10 5.27 -1.43
N LEU A 47 -2.85 5.53 -0.36
CA LEU A 47 -4.31 5.49 -0.42
C LEU A 47 -4.83 6.55 -1.40
N PRO A 48 -5.98 6.32 -2.06
CA PRO A 48 -6.60 7.34 -2.90
C PRO A 48 -6.99 8.55 -2.06
N VAL A 49 -6.95 9.73 -2.69
CA VAL A 49 -7.59 10.92 -2.14
C VAL A 49 -9.07 10.61 -1.90
N PRO A 50 -9.62 10.90 -0.70
CA PRO A 50 -11.01 10.60 -0.40
C PRO A 50 -11.98 11.28 -1.37
N LEU A 51 -13.04 10.56 -1.77
CA LEU A 51 -14.03 11.08 -2.72
C LEU A 51 -14.70 12.38 -2.24
N VAL A 52 -14.93 12.51 -0.93
CA VAL A 52 -15.49 13.74 -0.35
C VAL A 52 -14.58 14.96 -0.57
N GLU A 53 -13.27 14.78 -0.53
CA GLU A 53 -12.30 15.85 -0.77
C GLU A 53 -12.29 16.25 -2.25
N LEU A 54 -12.32 15.27 -3.15
CA LEU A 54 -12.39 15.51 -4.60
C LEU A 54 -13.68 16.23 -5.00
N ASN A 55 -14.81 15.86 -4.40
CA ASN A 55 -16.10 16.50 -4.65
C ASN A 55 -16.16 17.93 -4.08
N ALA A 56 -15.45 18.21 -2.98
CA ALA A 56 -15.45 19.52 -2.33
C ALA A 56 -14.50 20.51 -3.03
N ASN A 57 -13.42 20.04 -3.64
CA ASN A 57 -12.40 20.89 -4.26
C ASN A 57 -11.89 20.31 -5.60
N ASN A 58 -12.40 20.89 -6.69
CA ASN A 58 -12.06 20.49 -8.06
C ASN A 58 -10.61 20.79 -8.47
N LEU A 59 -9.83 21.51 -7.66
CA LEU A 59 -8.39 21.72 -7.90
C LEU A 59 -7.54 20.54 -7.39
N ILE A 60 -8.10 19.66 -6.57
CA ILE A 60 -7.40 18.46 -6.08
C ILE A 60 -7.39 17.41 -7.18
N THR A 61 -6.20 16.89 -7.48
CA THR A 61 -6.01 15.78 -8.42
C THR A 61 -5.83 14.48 -7.65
N GLN A 62 -6.39 13.39 -8.18
CA GLN A 62 -6.23 12.06 -7.61
C GLN A 62 -4.77 11.56 -7.74
N ASN A 63 -4.36 10.67 -6.84
CA ASN A 63 -3.11 9.94 -6.94
C ASN A 63 -3.06 9.12 -8.24
N PRO A 64 -1.91 9.05 -8.93
CA PRO A 64 -1.78 8.28 -10.17
C PRO A 64 -2.20 6.82 -9.97
N GLY A 65 -3.04 6.30 -10.87
CA GLY A 65 -3.52 4.92 -10.84
C GLY A 65 -4.83 4.68 -10.08
N TYR A 66 -5.50 5.73 -9.61
CA TYR A 66 -6.83 5.72 -9.00
C TYR A 66 -7.84 6.57 -9.77
#